data_AF-A0A0R5QM87-F1
#
_entry.id   AF-A0A0R5QM87-F1
#
_cell.length_a   1.000
_cell.length_b   1.000
_cell.length_c   1.000
_cell.angle_alpha   90.00
_cell.angle_beta   90.00
_cell.angle_gamma   90.00
#
_symmetry.space_group_name_H-M   'P 1'
#
loop_
_entity.id
_entity.type
_entity.pdbx_description
1 polymer ?
#
loop_
_entity_poly.entity_id
_entity_poly.type
_entity_poly.pdbx_seq_one_letter_code
_entity_poly.pdbx_strand_id
1 'polypeptide(L)'
;MAASSVMCSWLMAACMSVACERESGVSTLSTNSPRPTNRRKRLLAKCEPRIGNLMNSSLTLKPLHHLDKSHECFFGFESRNVPMQRGRRKFLRPSALSGETMAVAVSPAMEVSPKKKPPTKQRRVVVTGMGVETPLGHDPDVFYNNLLEGASGISVIEAFDCSQFPTRIAGEIKSFSTDGLVAPKLSKRMDRFMLYMLTAGKKALADGGITEDVMDELNKARCGVLIGSAMGGMKVFHDAIEALRVSYRKMNPFCVPFATTNMGSAMLAMDLGWMGPNYSISTACATSNFCILNAANHIIRGEADMMLCGGSDAAIIPIGLGGFVACRALSQRNTDPTKASRPWDNGRDGFVMGEGAGVLLLEELEHAQQRGATIYAEFLGGSFTCDAYHMTEPHPEGTGIILCIEKALAQSGVPKEDVNYINAHATSTPAGDLKEYQALLHCFGQNPELKVNSTKSMIGHLLGAAGAVEAVATVQAIRTGWVHPNVNLENPDDSVDTKVLVGPTKERLDVKVALSNSFGFGGHNSSILFAPFK
;
A
#
# COMPACT_ATOMS: atom_id res chain seq x y z
N MET A 1 33.92 -18.12 7.27
CA MET A 1 33.83 -19.46 6.64
C MET A 1 32.39 -19.67 6.21
N ALA A 2 32.16 -19.99 4.94
CA ALA A 2 30.85 -19.92 4.29
C ALA A 2 29.92 -21.05 4.74
N ALA A 3 28.84 -20.70 5.46
CA ALA A 3 27.67 -21.55 5.62
C ALA A 3 26.68 -21.20 4.50
N SER A 4 26.55 -22.11 3.54
CA SER A 4 25.58 -22.05 2.45
C SER A 4 24.15 -22.10 3.01
N SER A 5 23.34 -21.09 2.70
CA SER A 5 21.97 -20.97 3.19
C SER A 5 21.03 -22.04 2.60
N VAL A 6 20.30 -22.70 3.49
CA VAL A 6 19.27 -23.73 3.23
C VAL A 6 18.06 -23.19 2.43
N MET A 7 18.00 -21.87 2.24
CA MET A 7 16.96 -21.11 1.53
C MET A 7 16.74 -21.52 0.06
N CYS A 8 17.77 -22.02 -0.64
CA CYS A 8 17.64 -22.35 -2.07
C CYS A 8 16.92 -23.69 -2.34
N SER A 9 16.76 -24.54 -1.31
CA SER A 9 16.24 -25.91 -1.48
C SER A 9 14.73 -26.01 -1.29
N TRP A 10 14.15 -25.20 -0.41
CA TRP A 10 12.73 -25.33 -0.02
C TRP A 10 11.76 -24.82 -1.10
N LEU A 11 12.09 -23.74 -1.80
CA LEU A 11 11.29 -23.24 -2.93
C LEU A 11 11.35 -24.16 -4.16
N MET A 12 12.41 -24.96 -4.33
CA MET A 12 12.50 -25.95 -5.42
C MET A 12 11.72 -27.23 -5.12
N ALA A 13 11.63 -27.64 -3.85
CA ALA A 13 10.94 -28.86 -3.46
C ALA A 13 9.41 -28.79 -3.65
N ALA A 14 8.81 -27.61 -3.48
CA ALA A 14 7.36 -27.43 -3.64
C ALA A 14 6.87 -27.43 -5.11
N CYS A 15 7.76 -27.24 -6.09
CA CYS A 15 7.43 -27.23 -7.52
C CYS A 15 7.69 -28.56 -8.25
N MET A 16 8.29 -29.56 -7.59
CA MET A 16 8.58 -30.86 -8.21
C MET A 16 7.60 -31.98 -7.82
N SER A 17 6.58 -31.69 -7.01
CA SER A 17 5.67 -32.72 -6.46
C SER A 17 4.37 -32.91 -7.24
N VAL A 18 4.24 -32.35 -8.46
CA VAL A 18 3.08 -32.59 -9.33
C VAL A 18 3.54 -33.12 -10.68
N ALA A 19 3.92 -34.39 -10.70
CA ALA A 19 3.93 -35.23 -11.90
C ALA A 19 4.14 -36.69 -11.50
N CYS A 20 3.09 -37.41 -11.13
CA CYS A 20 3.04 -38.86 -11.28
C CYS A 20 1.61 -39.39 -11.10
N GLU A 21 0.85 -39.46 -12.20
CA GLU A 21 -0.19 -40.48 -12.33
C GLU A 21 0.12 -41.33 -13.55
N ARG A 22 -0.14 -42.63 -13.35
CA ARG A 22 0.33 -43.78 -14.10
C ARG A 22 -0.53 -43.99 -15.35
N GLU A 23 0.11 -44.39 -16.45
CA GLU A 23 -0.52 -45.31 -17.41
C GLU A 23 0.23 -46.64 -17.37
N SER A 24 -0.55 -47.68 -17.07
CA SER A 24 -0.19 -49.09 -17.10
C SER A 24 -0.24 -49.63 -18.53
N GLY A 25 0.84 -50.27 -18.98
CA GLY A 25 0.91 -50.97 -20.27
C GLY A 25 2.01 -52.02 -20.28
N VAL A 26 1.60 -53.28 -20.21
CA VAL A 26 2.31 -54.55 -20.03
C VAL A 26 3.35 -54.92 -21.12
N SER A 27 4.40 -55.66 -20.68
CA SER A 27 5.31 -56.59 -21.40
C SER A 27 6.43 -55.98 -22.28
N THR A 28 7.63 -56.55 -22.44
CA THR A 28 8.23 -57.85 -22.10
C THR A 28 9.77 -57.68 -21.96
N LEU A 29 10.42 -58.67 -21.34
CA LEU A 29 11.87 -58.79 -21.10
C LEU A 29 12.74 -58.69 -22.37
N SER A 30 13.95 -58.12 -22.27
CA SER A 30 15.20 -58.90 -22.37
C SER A 30 16.47 -58.03 -22.22
N THR A 31 17.46 -58.69 -21.64
CA THR A 31 18.81 -58.28 -21.24
C THR A 31 19.78 -58.11 -22.42
N ASN A 32 20.64 -57.08 -22.40
CA ASN A 32 22.11 -57.18 -22.32
C ASN A 32 22.84 -55.93 -22.83
N SER A 33 23.98 -55.70 -22.19
CA SER A 33 24.99 -54.64 -22.26
C SER A 33 25.86 -54.70 -23.55
N PRO A 34 27.01 -53.99 -23.67
CA PRO A 34 27.23 -52.53 -23.59
C PRO A 34 28.13 -51.97 -24.73
N ARG A 35 27.96 -50.67 -25.09
CA ARG A 35 29.01 -49.71 -25.58
C ARG A 35 29.85 -50.09 -26.84
N PRO A 36 30.72 -49.22 -27.39
CA PRO A 36 30.61 -47.79 -27.67
C PRO A 36 31.16 -47.39 -29.08
N THR A 37 31.18 -46.07 -29.32
CA THR A 37 32.11 -45.29 -30.17
C THR A 37 31.87 -45.06 -31.67
N ASN A 38 31.98 -43.77 -31.98
CA ASN A 38 32.78 -43.13 -33.04
C ASN A 38 32.10 -42.59 -34.31
N ARG A 39 32.09 -41.24 -34.35
CA ARG A 39 32.72 -40.40 -35.39
C ARG A 39 32.30 -40.67 -36.84
N ARG A 40 31.59 -39.71 -37.47
CA ARG A 40 32.15 -38.54 -38.21
C ARG A 40 31.15 -38.02 -39.26
N LYS A 41 31.04 -36.68 -39.27
CA LYS A 41 31.01 -35.76 -40.42
C LYS A 41 29.91 -35.88 -41.49
N ARG A 42 29.15 -34.78 -41.53
CA ARG A 42 28.84 -33.89 -42.68
C ARG A 42 28.45 -34.55 -44.00
N LEU A 43 27.25 -34.21 -44.45
CA LEU A 43 27.03 -33.72 -45.81
C LEU A 43 25.91 -32.66 -45.79
N LEU A 44 26.28 -31.46 -46.24
CA LEU A 44 25.39 -30.40 -46.67
C LEU A 44 24.82 -30.79 -48.03
N ALA A 45 23.51 -30.62 -48.22
CA ALA A 45 22.91 -30.47 -49.53
C ALA A 45 21.82 -29.39 -49.44
N LYS A 46 22.10 -28.25 -50.07
CA LYS A 46 21.11 -27.23 -50.45
C LYS A 46 20.37 -27.74 -51.70
N CYS A 47 19.06 -27.56 -51.74
CA CYS A 47 18.32 -27.25 -52.97
C CYS A 47 16.94 -26.68 -52.61
N GLU A 48 16.73 -25.40 -52.90
CA GLU A 48 15.42 -24.74 -53.00
C GLU A 48 14.76 -25.04 -54.37
N PRO A 49 13.68 -24.35 -54.79
CA PRO A 49 12.29 -24.51 -54.35
C PRO A 49 11.39 -24.91 -55.54
N ARG A 50 10.13 -25.32 -55.28
CA ARG A 50 9.11 -25.39 -56.34
C ARG A 50 7.85 -24.62 -55.95
N ILE A 51 7.57 -23.65 -56.80
CA ILE A 51 6.35 -22.86 -56.97
C ILE A 51 5.26 -23.75 -57.57
N GLY A 52 4.02 -23.60 -57.10
CA GLY A 52 2.82 -24.14 -57.70
C GLY A 52 1.59 -23.38 -57.19
N ASN A 53 1.13 -22.42 -57.99
CA ASN A 53 -0.09 -21.64 -57.80
C ASN A 53 -1.35 -22.52 -57.77
N LEU A 54 -2.33 -22.14 -56.93
CA LEU A 54 -3.74 -22.09 -57.34
C LEU A 54 -4.50 -21.06 -56.50
N MET A 55 -5.24 -20.22 -57.24
CA MET A 55 -5.95 -19.01 -56.83
C MET A 55 -7.34 -19.26 -56.22
N ASN A 56 -7.84 -18.18 -55.62
CA ASN A 56 -9.24 -17.76 -55.44
C ASN A 56 -10.07 -18.33 -54.28
N SER A 57 -10.23 -17.52 -53.23
CA SER A 57 -11.46 -16.73 -53.08
C SER A 57 -11.26 -15.57 -52.09
N SER A 58 -11.29 -14.36 -52.63
CA SER A 58 -11.39 -13.07 -51.95
C SER A 58 -12.85 -12.74 -51.61
N LEU A 59 -13.12 -12.23 -50.42
CA LEU A 59 -14.30 -11.39 -50.16
C LEU A 59 -13.84 -10.07 -49.54
N THR A 60 -13.98 -9.03 -50.36
CA THR A 60 -13.74 -7.62 -50.10
C THR A 60 -14.91 -6.98 -49.35
N LEU A 61 -14.58 -6.19 -48.33
CA LEU A 61 -15.40 -5.12 -47.77
C LEU A 61 -15.56 -3.95 -48.76
N LYS A 62 -16.75 -3.31 -48.76
CA LYS A 62 -17.04 -1.84 -48.79
C LYS A 62 -18.54 -1.56 -49.18
N PRO A 63 -19.10 -0.33 -49.05
CA PRO A 63 -19.64 0.25 -47.82
C PRO A 63 -21.07 0.86 -48.03
N LEU A 64 -21.70 1.43 -47.00
CA LEU A 64 -22.76 2.43 -47.19
C LEU A 64 -22.70 3.52 -46.12
N HIS A 65 -22.88 4.76 -46.58
CA HIS A 65 -22.66 6.04 -45.90
C HIS A 65 -23.99 6.69 -45.47
N HIS A 66 -23.89 7.63 -44.51
CA HIS A 66 -24.85 8.67 -44.06
C HIS A 66 -26.04 8.20 -43.20
N LEU A 67 -26.48 8.84 -42.11
CA LEU A 67 -26.36 10.19 -41.48
C LEU A 67 -26.40 9.95 -39.94
N ASP A 68 -25.69 10.61 -39.03
CA ASP A 68 -25.53 12.02 -38.62
C ASP A 68 -25.86 12.10 -37.10
N LYS A 69 -25.24 13.07 -36.45
CA LYS A 69 -25.10 13.27 -35.01
C LYS A 69 -26.43 13.57 -34.31
N SER A 70 -26.60 13.13 -33.07
CA SER A 70 -26.64 14.01 -31.86
C SER A 70 -27.26 13.30 -30.65
N HIS A 71 -26.88 13.80 -29.48
CA HIS A 71 -27.20 13.35 -28.13
C HIS A 71 -28.71 13.33 -27.82
N GLU A 72 -29.16 12.37 -27.02
CA GLU A 72 -29.64 12.58 -25.64
C GLU A 72 -30.22 11.29 -25.04
N CYS A 73 -29.85 11.02 -23.80
CA CYS A 73 -30.27 9.87 -23.02
C CYS A 73 -31.34 10.36 -22.03
N PHE A 74 -32.59 9.93 -22.20
CA PHE A 74 -33.68 10.17 -21.26
C PHE A 74 -34.30 8.83 -20.86
N PHE A 75 -34.09 8.44 -19.60
CA PHE A 75 -34.89 7.39 -18.94
C PHE A 75 -36.04 8.07 -18.18
N GLY A 76 -37.26 7.92 -18.70
CA GLY A 76 -38.50 8.24 -18.01
C GLY A 76 -39.33 6.97 -17.81
N PHE A 77 -39.60 6.60 -16.57
CA PHE A 77 -40.54 5.53 -16.21
C PHE A 77 -41.96 6.11 -16.16
N GLU A 78 -42.85 5.64 -17.03
CA GLU A 78 -44.28 5.96 -16.99
C GLU A 78 -45.06 4.87 -16.22
N SER A 79 -45.88 5.32 -15.27
CA SER A 79 -46.88 4.52 -14.56
C SER A 79 -48.13 4.29 -15.41
N ARG A 80 -48.73 3.10 -15.34
CA ARG A 80 -50.15 2.89 -15.66
C ARG A 80 -50.85 1.96 -14.65
N ASN A 81 -51.88 2.52 -14.02
CA ASN A 81 -52.91 1.88 -13.19
C ASN A 81 -54.07 1.36 -14.05
N VAL A 82 -54.64 0.18 -13.73
CA VAL A 82 -56.10 -0.14 -13.82
C VAL A 82 -56.44 -1.40 -12.97
N PRO A 83 -57.71 -1.75 -12.63
CA PRO A 83 -58.14 -1.80 -11.24
C PRO A 83 -58.78 -3.13 -10.77
N MET A 84 -59.14 -3.11 -9.49
CA MET A 84 -59.70 -4.14 -8.60
C MET A 84 -61.10 -4.68 -8.98
N GLN A 85 -61.33 -5.99 -8.77
CA GLN A 85 -62.66 -6.56 -8.52
C GLN A 85 -62.65 -7.54 -7.32
N ARG A 86 -63.67 -7.42 -6.47
CA ARG A 86 -63.96 -8.25 -5.29
C ARG A 86 -65.01 -9.31 -5.64
N GLY A 87 -64.82 -10.54 -5.16
CA GLY A 87 -65.86 -11.58 -5.14
C GLY A 87 -65.57 -12.68 -4.10
N ARG A 88 -66.48 -12.86 -3.14
CA ARG A 88 -66.43 -13.76 -1.97
C ARG A 88 -66.51 -15.26 -2.34
N ARG A 89 -65.91 -16.14 -1.52
CA ARG A 89 -66.63 -17.26 -0.84
C ARG A 89 -65.78 -17.94 0.25
N LYS A 90 -66.47 -18.32 1.34
CA LYS A 90 -65.98 -18.91 2.59
C LYS A 90 -66.20 -20.44 2.60
N PHE A 91 -65.21 -21.14 3.18
CA PHE A 91 -65.21 -22.38 3.99
C PHE A 91 -65.87 -23.69 3.50
N LEU A 92 -65.09 -24.80 3.59
CA LEU A 92 -65.37 -26.05 4.34
C LEU A 92 -64.05 -26.89 4.48
N ARG A 93 -63.79 -27.47 5.67
CA ARG A 93 -62.67 -28.41 6.06
C ARG A 93 -63.19 -29.89 6.00
N PRO A 94 -62.48 -31.02 6.36
CA PRO A 94 -61.11 -31.27 6.91
C PRO A 94 -60.35 -32.55 6.41
N SER A 95 -59.07 -32.73 6.82
CA SER A 95 -58.36 -33.99 7.26
C SER A 95 -56.84 -33.71 7.29
N ALA A 96 -56.11 -33.73 8.41
CA ALA A 96 -55.68 -34.79 9.35
C ALA A 96 -54.25 -35.33 9.06
N LEU A 97 -53.30 -34.89 9.92
CA LEU A 97 -52.07 -35.54 10.40
C LEU A 97 -50.91 -35.87 9.43
N SER A 98 -49.79 -35.15 9.53
CA SER A 98 -48.59 -35.55 10.32
C SER A 98 -47.39 -34.67 9.94
N GLY A 99 -46.61 -34.24 10.93
CA GLY A 99 -45.42 -33.42 10.74
C GLY A 99 -45.04 -32.76 12.06
N GLU A 100 -44.21 -33.45 12.84
CA GLU A 100 -43.72 -33.03 14.14
C GLU A 100 -42.94 -31.71 14.06
N THR A 101 -43.33 -30.72 14.86
CA THR A 101 -42.50 -29.55 15.16
C THR A 101 -41.59 -29.88 16.34
N MET A 102 -40.30 -30.04 16.08
CA MET A 102 -39.27 -30.03 17.13
C MET A 102 -39.17 -28.61 17.71
N ALA A 103 -39.80 -28.39 18.86
CA ALA A 103 -39.56 -27.21 19.68
C ALA A 103 -38.21 -27.38 20.39
N VAL A 104 -37.19 -26.65 19.93
CA VAL A 104 -35.93 -26.53 20.68
C VAL A 104 -36.20 -25.63 21.88
N ALA A 105 -36.22 -26.23 23.07
CA ALA A 105 -36.28 -25.51 24.33
C ALA A 105 -35.00 -24.69 24.50
N VAL A 106 -35.11 -23.36 24.40
CA VAL A 106 -34.02 -22.44 24.74
C VAL A 106 -33.86 -22.48 26.26
N SER A 107 -32.75 -23.05 26.71
CA SER A 107 -32.37 -23.04 28.13
C SER A 107 -32.05 -21.60 28.58
N PRO A 108 -32.35 -21.22 29.83
CA PRO A 108 -31.97 -19.90 30.34
C PRO A 108 -30.45 -19.75 30.27
N ALA A 109 -29.99 -18.60 29.77
CA ALA A 109 -28.58 -18.28 29.71
C ALA A 109 -27.94 -18.43 31.09
N MET A 110 -26.90 -19.27 31.21
CA MET A 110 -26.02 -19.22 32.37
C MET A 110 -25.44 -17.82 32.45
N GLU A 111 -25.63 -17.15 33.59
CA GLU A 111 -24.94 -15.91 33.90
C GLU A 111 -23.42 -16.17 33.84
N VAL A 112 -22.79 -15.65 32.79
CA VAL A 112 -21.35 -15.57 32.71
C VAL A 112 -20.93 -14.50 33.72
N SER A 113 -20.55 -14.93 34.92
CA SER A 113 -19.86 -14.07 35.87
C SER A 113 -18.65 -13.44 35.16
N PRO A 114 -18.51 -12.11 35.09
CA PRO A 114 -17.35 -11.50 34.47
C PRO A 114 -16.17 -11.81 35.37
N LYS A 115 -15.31 -12.75 34.97
CA LYS A 115 -13.95 -12.80 35.50
C LYS A 115 -13.33 -11.46 35.13
N LYS A 116 -13.28 -10.52 36.09
CA LYS A 116 -12.51 -9.29 35.97
C LYS A 116 -11.10 -9.70 35.56
N LYS A 117 -10.73 -9.46 34.30
CA LYS A 117 -9.32 -9.48 33.90
C LYS A 117 -8.61 -8.54 34.89
N PRO A 118 -7.49 -8.97 35.49
CA PRO A 118 -6.69 -8.05 36.31
C PRO A 118 -6.41 -6.79 35.48
N PRO A 119 -6.34 -5.60 36.09
CA PRO A 119 -6.00 -4.38 35.38
C PRO A 119 -4.61 -4.55 34.78
N THR A 120 -4.54 -5.00 33.53
CA THR A 120 -3.30 -5.05 32.77
C THR A 120 -2.90 -3.62 32.52
N LYS A 121 -1.78 -3.19 33.12
CA LYS A 121 -1.09 -1.95 32.77
C LYS A 121 -1.06 -1.86 31.23
N GLN A 122 -1.64 -0.81 30.68
CA GLN A 122 -1.78 -0.66 29.23
C GLN A 122 -0.37 -0.59 28.62
N ARG A 123 -0.03 -1.55 27.76
CA ARG A 123 1.28 -1.60 27.09
C ARG A 123 1.42 -0.38 26.19
N ARG A 124 2.45 0.43 26.42
CA ARG A 124 2.76 1.63 25.62
C ARG A 124 3.62 1.24 24.43
N VAL A 125 3.42 1.92 23.30
CA VAL A 125 4.12 1.63 22.04
C VAL A 125 5.02 2.80 21.69
N VAL A 126 6.27 2.52 21.39
CA VAL A 126 7.28 3.51 21.03
C VAL A 126 7.88 3.21 19.66
N VAL A 127 8.36 4.26 18.99
CA VAL A 127 9.13 4.15 17.75
C VAL A 127 10.61 4.08 18.14
N THR A 128 11.26 2.96 17.86
CA THR A 128 12.68 2.75 18.18
C THR A 128 13.58 2.75 16.95
N GLY A 129 13.02 2.63 15.75
CA GLY A 129 13.78 2.61 14.49
C GLY A 129 12.95 3.09 13.30
N MET A 130 13.63 3.66 12.30
CA MET A 130 13.01 4.16 11.07
C MET A 130 13.84 3.78 9.84
N GLY A 131 13.17 3.52 8.73
CA GLY A 131 13.80 3.26 7.45
C GLY A 131 12.96 3.77 6.30
N VAL A 132 13.62 4.33 5.28
CA VAL A 132 12.95 4.92 4.12
C VAL A 132 13.68 4.60 2.82
N GLU A 133 12.90 4.53 1.75
CA GLU A 133 13.35 4.53 0.36
C GLU A 133 12.46 5.56 -0.36
N THR A 134 13.01 6.71 -0.74
CA THR A 134 12.22 7.80 -1.34
C THR A 134 12.99 8.48 -2.48
N PRO A 135 12.31 9.26 -3.33
CA PRO A 135 12.97 10.08 -4.34
C PRO A 135 13.93 11.14 -3.76
N LEU A 136 13.81 11.44 -2.46
CA LEU A 136 14.63 12.44 -1.76
C LEU A 136 15.62 11.83 -0.77
N GLY A 137 15.82 10.51 -0.78
CA GLY A 137 16.81 9.87 0.07
C GLY A 137 16.40 8.49 0.55
N HIS A 138 17.43 7.74 0.95
CA HIS A 138 17.34 6.35 1.39
C HIS A 138 17.73 6.18 2.86
N ASP A 139 17.93 7.28 3.56
CA ASP A 139 18.28 7.38 4.98
C ASP A 139 17.33 8.41 5.61
N PRO A 140 16.74 8.15 6.80
CA PRO A 140 15.75 9.04 7.40
C PRO A 140 16.25 10.46 7.65
N ASP A 141 17.51 10.66 8.01
CA ASP A 141 18.06 11.99 8.30
C ASP A 141 18.35 12.74 7.00
N VAL A 142 18.89 12.07 5.97
CA VAL A 142 19.10 12.67 4.64
C VAL A 142 17.75 13.06 4.01
N PHE A 143 16.79 12.13 4.04
CA PHE A 143 15.43 12.36 3.56
C PHE A 143 14.81 13.59 4.24
N TYR A 144 14.88 13.64 5.57
CA TYR A 144 14.24 14.72 6.31
C TYR A 144 14.93 16.07 6.10
N ASN A 145 16.26 16.10 6.02
CA ASN A 145 16.99 17.33 5.69
C ASN A 145 16.60 17.85 4.30
N ASN A 146 16.44 16.97 3.31
CA ASN A 146 15.96 17.37 1.99
C ASN A 146 14.53 17.93 2.02
N LEU A 147 13.65 17.38 2.86
CA LEU A 147 12.32 17.98 3.08
C LEU A 147 12.42 19.38 3.70
N LEU A 148 13.27 19.55 4.72
CA LEU A 148 13.47 20.84 5.39
C LEU A 148 13.98 21.92 4.43
N GLU A 149 14.85 21.54 3.48
CA GLU A 149 15.35 22.45 2.43
C GLU A 149 14.35 22.66 1.27
N GLY A 150 13.19 22.02 1.30
CA GLY A 150 12.18 22.16 0.24
C GLY A 150 12.60 21.53 -1.09
N ALA A 151 13.48 20.53 -1.08
CA ALA A 151 13.94 19.86 -2.29
C ALA A 151 12.77 19.12 -2.97
N SER A 152 12.67 19.22 -4.30
CA SER A 152 11.68 18.45 -5.06
C SER A 152 12.28 17.17 -5.60
N GLY A 153 11.66 16.03 -5.27
CA GLY A 153 11.95 14.73 -5.85
C GLY A 153 11.21 14.47 -7.16
N ILE A 154 10.39 15.42 -7.62
CA ILE A 154 9.57 15.29 -8.83
C ILE A 154 10.38 15.71 -10.05
N SER A 155 10.48 14.80 -11.02
CA SER A 155 11.18 15.01 -12.28
C SER A 155 10.48 14.30 -13.43
N VAL A 156 11.04 14.38 -14.64
CA VAL A 156 10.57 13.59 -15.79
C VAL A 156 10.84 12.11 -15.53
N ILE A 157 9.92 11.24 -15.92
CA ILE A 157 10.06 9.78 -15.78
C ILE A 157 11.17 9.28 -16.71
N GLU A 158 12.11 8.50 -16.17
CA GLU A 158 13.22 7.88 -16.91
C GLU A 158 13.12 6.36 -16.99
N ALA A 159 12.33 5.73 -16.10
CA ALA A 159 12.15 4.28 -16.06
C ALA A 159 11.62 3.65 -17.37
N PHE A 160 10.88 4.40 -18.19
CA PHE A 160 10.33 3.95 -19.47
C PHE A 160 9.98 5.13 -20.40
N ASP A 161 9.79 4.86 -21.69
CA ASP A 161 9.31 5.88 -22.64
C ASP A 161 7.85 6.24 -22.35
N CYS A 162 7.66 7.43 -21.79
CA CYS A 162 6.35 8.01 -21.50
C CYS A 162 5.93 9.11 -22.49
N SER A 163 6.59 9.26 -23.64
CA SER A 163 6.35 10.37 -24.60
C SER A 163 4.89 10.48 -25.07
N GLN A 164 4.18 9.35 -25.15
CA GLN A 164 2.77 9.29 -25.56
C GLN A 164 1.77 9.50 -24.41
N PHE A 165 2.24 9.58 -23.16
CA PHE A 165 1.38 9.76 -21.99
C PHE A 165 1.09 11.26 -21.75
N PRO A 166 -0.14 11.61 -21.36
CA PRO A 166 -0.48 12.98 -20.93
C PRO A 166 0.35 13.45 -19.74
N THR A 167 0.64 12.56 -18.80
CA THR A 167 1.54 12.80 -17.65
C THR A 167 2.87 12.09 -17.89
N ARG A 168 3.98 12.79 -17.69
CA ARG A 168 5.36 12.33 -17.95
C ARG A 168 6.31 12.62 -16.80
N ILE A 169 5.75 12.90 -15.63
CA ILE A 169 6.47 13.33 -14.43
C ILE A 169 6.10 12.43 -13.25
N ALA A 170 7.06 12.19 -12.36
CA ALA A 170 6.86 11.43 -11.13
C ALA A 170 7.97 11.70 -10.10
N GLY A 171 7.69 11.35 -8.85
CA GLY A 171 8.69 11.13 -7.81
C GLY A 171 9.31 9.75 -7.95
N GLU A 172 10.23 9.59 -8.91
CA GLU A 172 10.91 8.32 -9.21
C GLU A 172 12.17 8.14 -8.35
N ILE A 173 12.41 6.91 -7.85
CA ILE A 173 13.69 6.57 -7.23
C ILE A 173 14.71 6.25 -8.34
N LYS A 174 15.53 7.25 -8.69
CA LYS A 174 16.50 7.20 -9.80
C LYS A 174 17.68 6.25 -9.54
N SER A 175 18.18 6.21 -8.31
CA SER A 175 19.26 5.31 -7.89
C SER A 175 18.75 4.42 -6.77
N PHE A 176 18.91 3.10 -6.90
CA PHE A 176 18.53 2.16 -5.86
C PHE A 176 19.54 1.01 -5.80
N SER A 177 19.98 0.66 -4.59
CA SER A 177 20.84 -0.49 -4.36
C SER A 177 20.28 -1.35 -3.23
N THR A 178 20.47 -2.65 -3.38
CA THR A 178 20.13 -3.67 -2.37
C THR A 178 21.37 -4.31 -1.76
N ASP A 179 22.55 -3.75 -2.06
CA ASP A 179 23.84 -4.33 -1.72
C ASP A 179 23.97 -4.56 -0.21
N GLY A 180 24.35 -5.78 0.16
CA GLY A 180 24.45 -6.21 1.56
C GLY A 180 23.11 -6.46 2.27
N LEU A 181 21.98 -6.04 1.70
CA LEU A 181 20.66 -6.13 2.35
C LEU A 181 19.75 -7.18 1.71
N VAL A 182 19.86 -7.47 0.42
CA VAL A 182 19.06 -8.52 -0.23
C VAL A 182 19.97 -9.48 -0.99
N ALA A 183 19.67 -10.78 -0.92
CA ALA A 183 20.43 -11.79 -1.65
C ALA A 183 20.43 -11.49 -3.17
N PRO A 184 21.58 -11.48 -3.87
CA PRO A 184 21.68 -11.08 -5.29
C PRO A 184 20.82 -11.89 -6.26
N LYS A 185 20.47 -13.14 -5.91
CA LYS A 185 19.56 -13.97 -6.71
C LYS A 185 18.11 -13.51 -6.62
N LEU A 186 17.72 -12.98 -5.46
CA LEU A 186 16.39 -12.51 -5.16
C LEU A 186 16.19 -11.09 -5.71
N SER A 187 17.19 -10.21 -5.56
CA SER A 187 17.12 -8.82 -6.04
C SER A 187 16.85 -8.69 -7.54
N LYS A 188 17.25 -9.68 -8.35
CA LYS A 188 17.02 -9.69 -9.80
C LYS A 188 15.62 -10.14 -10.24
N ARG A 189 14.82 -10.72 -9.33
CA ARG A 189 13.54 -11.36 -9.67
C ARG A 189 12.34 -10.73 -8.97
N MET A 190 12.56 -10.17 -7.80
CA MET A 190 11.51 -9.50 -7.01
C MET A 190 11.04 -8.22 -7.69
N ASP A 191 9.79 -7.87 -7.41
CA ASP A 191 9.26 -6.56 -7.78
C ASP A 191 9.90 -5.46 -6.92
N ARG A 192 9.98 -4.22 -7.44
CA ARG A 192 10.63 -3.09 -6.76
C ARG A 192 9.96 -2.76 -5.43
N PHE A 193 8.64 -2.90 -5.31
CA PHE A 193 7.95 -2.63 -4.03
C PHE A 193 8.46 -3.57 -2.92
N MET A 194 8.76 -4.84 -3.27
CA MET A 194 9.31 -5.80 -2.31
C MET A 194 10.72 -5.37 -1.89
N LEU A 195 11.54 -4.97 -2.86
CA LEU A 195 12.93 -4.57 -2.62
C LEU A 195 13.01 -3.31 -1.76
N TYR A 196 12.18 -2.31 -2.02
CA TYR A 196 12.09 -1.12 -1.19
C TYR A 196 11.69 -1.47 0.24
N MET A 197 10.65 -2.29 0.40
CA MET A 197 10.18 -2.76 1.71
C MET A 197 11.26 -3.53 2.49
N LEU A 198 11.93 -4.50 1.86
CA LEU A 198 13.00 -5.29 2.48
C LEU A 198 14.16 -4.39 2.92
N THR A 199 14.54 -3.44 2.07
CA THR A 199 15.66 -2.53 2.32
C THR A 199 15.32 -1.55 3.44
N ALA A 200 14.16 -0.88 3.36
CA ALA A 200 13.67 0.03 4.41
C ALA A 200 13.47 -0.69 5.75
N GLY A 201 12.92 -1.91 5.75
CA GLY A 201 12.71 -2.69 6.98
C GLY A 201 14.03 -3.07 7.66
N LYS A 202 15.04 -3.49 6.90
CA LYS A 202 16.37 -3.76 7.46
C LYS A 202 17.08 -2.51 7.95
N LYS A 203 16.89 -1.37 7.26
CA LYS A 203 17.39 -0.06 7.72
C LYS A 203 16.73 0.36 9.03
N ALA A 204 15.42 0.15 9.18
CA ALA A 204 14.71 0.42 10.43
C ALA A 204 15.21 -0.44 11.59
N LEU A 205 15.58 -1.70 11.35
CA LEU A 205 16.22 -2.54 12.36
C LEU A 205 17.62 -2.04 12.75
N ALA A 206 18.43 -1.68 11.75
CA ALA A 206 19.77 -1.16 11.98
C ALA A 206 19.73 0.16 12.76
N ASP A 207 18.85 1.08 12.37
CA ASP A 207 18.58 2.34 13.08
C ASP A 207 18.08 2.11 14.51
N GLY A 208 17.23 1.09 14.70
CA GLY A 208 16.76 0.67 16.02
C GLY A 208 17.78 -0.05 16.89
N GLY A 209 19.02 -0.19 16.44
CA GLY A 209 20.10 -0.84 17.19
C GLY A 209 19.92 -2.35 17.33
N ILE A 210 19.19 -3.01 16.41
CA ILE A 210 19.03 -4.46 16.41
C ILE A 210 20.26 -5.10 15.73
N THR A 211 21.31 -5.30 16.52
CA THR A 211 22.53 -6.01 16.11
C THR A 211 22.29 -7.53 16.05
N GLU A 212 23.27 -8.30 15.55
CA GLU A 212 23.21 -9.77 15.57
C GLU A 212 23.04 -10.31 17.00
N ASP A 213 23.78 -9.77 17.97
CA ASP A 213 23.67 -10.18 19.38
C ASP A 213 22.27 -9.92 19.95
N VAL A 214 21.71 -8.72 19.71
CA VAL A 214 20.33 -8.40 20.13
C VAL A 214 19.34 -9.32 19.43
N MET A 215 19.53 -9.54 18.12
CA MET A 215 18.67 -10.39 17.32
C MET A 215 18.65 -11.83 17.85
N ASP A 216 19.75 -12.38 18.35
CA ASP A 216 19.81 -13.74 18.92
C ASP A 216 19.08 -13.86 20.27
N GLU A 217 18.99 -12.77 21.04
CA GLU A 217 18.28 -12.72 22.32
C GLU A 217 16.77 -12.47 22.16
N LEU A 218 16.33 -11.94 21.03
CA LEU A 218 14.91 -11.64 20.78
C LEU A 218 14.05 -12.91 20.79
N ASN A 219 12.92 -12.85 21.49
CA ASN A 219 11.87 -13.85 21.35
C ASN A 219 11.17 -13.70 19.98
N LYS A 220 11.63 -14.47 18.99
CA LYS A 220 11.14 -14.44 17.61
C LYS A 220 9.63 -14.65 17.45
N ALA A 221 9.00 -15.38 18.37
CA ALA A 221 7.54 -15.59 18.37
C ALA A 221 6.76 -14.31 18.72
N ARG A 222 7.44 -13.29 19.26
CA ARG A 222 6.88 -11.99 19.65
C ARG A 222 7.38 -10.85 18.75
N CYS A 223 8.08 -11.16 17.67
CA CYS A 223 8.49 -10.19 16.65
C CYS A 223 7.68 -10.42 15.37
N GLY A 224 7.01 -9.40 14.84
CA GLY A 224 6.14 -9.50 13.66
C GLY A 224 6.44 -8.47 12.57
N VAL A 225 5.85 -8.68 11.40
CA VAL A 225 6.05 -7.82 10.22
C VAL A 225 4.70 -7.53 9.58
N LEU A 226 4.33 -6.26 9.52
CA LEU A 226 3.09 -5.78 8.90
C LEU A 226 3.39 -4.56 8.04
N ILE A 227 3.95 -4.80 6.85
CA ILE A 227 4.24 -3.76 5.87
C ILE A 227 3.37 -4.02 4.62
N GLY A 228 2.51 -3.07 4.29
CA GLY A 228 1.54 -3.22 3.21
C GLY A 228 2.00 -2.67 1.86
N SER A 229 1.19 -2.91 0.84
CA SER A 229 1.32 -2.30 -0.49
C SER A 229 -0.07 -2.15 -1.09
N ALA A 230 -0.35 -1.02 -1.74
CA ALA A 230 -1.65 -0.81 -2.39
C ALA A 230 -1.72 -1.53 -3.74
N MET A 231 -0.60 -1.53 -4.49
CA MET A 231 -0.58 -2.01 -5.88
C MET A 231 0.08 -3.38 -6.04
N GLY A 232 0.84 -3.83 -5.05
CA GLY A 232 1.60 -5.08 -5.08
C GLY A 232 2.62 -5.12 -6.21
N GLY A 233 2.93 -6.33 -6.69
CA GLY A 233 3.92 -6.55 -7.76
C GLY A 233 3.33 -6.38 -9.14
N MET A 234 2.81 -5.18 -9.42
CA MET A 234 2.14 -4.89 -10.68
C MET A 234 3.08 -5.04 -11.89
N LYS A 235 4.38 -4.76 -11.73
CA LYS A 235 5.35 -4.97 -12.81
C LYS A 235 5.54 -6.45 -13.10
N VAL A 236 5.72 -7.27 -12.07
CA VAL A 236 5.83 -8.73 -12.24
C VAL A 236 4.58 -9.29 -12.91
N PHE A 237 3.40 -8.82 -12.54
CA PHE A 237 2.15 -9.25 -13.16
C PHE A 237 2.04 -8.84 -14.64
N HIS A 238 2.40 -7.59 -14.95
CA HIS A 238 2.46 -7.09 -16.33
C HIS A 238 3.41 -7.92 -17.21
N ASP A 239 4.63 -8.15 -16.73
CA ASP A 239 5.64 -8.93 -17.47
C ASP A 239 5.15 -10.38 -17.70
N ALA A 240 4.37 -10.93 -16.78
CA ALA A 240 3.77 -12.24 -16.93
C ALA A 240 2.65 -12.29 -17.98
N ILE A 241 1.88 -11.21 -18.14
CA ILE A 241 0.90 -11.09 -19.24
C ILE A 241 1.62 -11.07 -20.59
N GLU A 242 2.71 -10.30 -20.71
CA GLU A 242 3.50 -10.27 -21.95
C GLU A 242 4.11 -11.65 -22.26
N ALA A 243 4.61 -12.36 -21.25
CA ALA A 243 5.08 -13.73 -21.41
C ALA A 243 3.96 -14.69 -21.83
N LEU A 244 2.76 -14.54 -21.27
CA LEU A 244 1.58 -15.37 -21.56
C LEU A 244 1.14 -15.23 -23.03
N ARG A 245 1.27 -14.04 -23.63
CA ARG A 245 1.01 -13.83 -25.06
C ARG A 245 1.88 -14.70 -25.97
N VAL A 246 3.07 -15.08 -25.50
CA VAL A 246 3.94 -16.05 -26.20
C VAL A 246 3.55 -17.48 -25.82
N SER A 247 3.53 -17.79 -24.51
CA SER A 247 3.10 -19.09 -23.97
C SER A 247 3.07 -19.04 -22.44
N TYR A 248 2.13 -19.75 -21.80
CA TYR A 248 2.14 -19.94 -20.35
C TYR A 248 3.46 -20.52 -19.81
N ARG A 249 4.19 -21.30 -20.62
CA ARG A 249 5.51 -21.88 -20.27
C ARG A 249 6.63 -20.84 -20.16
N LYS A 250 6.41 -19.62 -20.66
CA LYS A 250 7.37 -18.51 -20.59
C LYS A 250 7.17 -17.62 -19.36
N MET A 251 6.07 -17.80 -18.62
CA MET A 251 5.81 -17.02 -17.41
C MET A 251 6.87 -17.28 -16.35
N ASN A 252 7.24 -16.23 -15.63
CA ASN A 252 8.11 -16.35 -14.46
C ASN A 252 7.43 -17.26 -13.42
N PRO A 253 8.07 -18.34 -12.94
CA PRO A 253 7.48 -19.20 -11.90
C PRO A 253 7.22 -18.46 -10.58
N PHE A 254 7.87 -17.32 -10.36
CA PHE A 254 7.65 -16.44 -9.22
C PHE A 254 6.59 -15.36 -9.47
N CYS A 255 5.86 -15.40 -10.60
CA CYS A 255 4.83 -14.41 -10.92
C CYS A 255 3.81 -14.26 -9.79
N VAL A 256 3.18 -15.36 -9.37
CA VAL A 256 2.15 -15.34 -8.31
C VAL A 256 2.74 -14.84 -6.99
N PRO A 257 3.80 -15.44 -6.42
CA PRO A 257 4.30 -14.98 -5.14
C PRO A 257 4.81 -13.54 -5.17
N PHE A 258 5.46 -13.09 -6.24
CA PHE A 258 6.00 -11.72 -6.29
C PHE A 258 4.97 -10.66 -6.71
N ALA A 259 3.80 -11.05 -7.20
CA ALA A 259 2.71 -10.13 -7.50
C ALA A 259 1.86 -9.80 -6.25
N THR A 260 1.77 -10.71 -5.26
CA THR A 260 0.89 -10.49 -4.09
C THR A 260 1.47 -9.47 -3.11
N THR A 261 0.58 -8.65 -2.54
CA THR A 261 0.94 -7.56 -1.61
C THR A 261 1.60 -8.04 -0.31
N ASN A 262 1.30 -9.27 0.13
CA ASN A 262 1.81 -9.84 1.37
C ASN A 262 3.23 -10.42 1.30
N MET A 263 3.74 -10.74 0.11
CA MET A 263 4.95 -11.54 0.00
C MET A 263 6.21 -10.77 0.44
N GLY A 264 6.25 -9.44 0.29
CA GLY A 264 7.33 -8.61 0.82
C GLY A 264 7.52 -8.80 2.33
N SER A 265 6.43 -8.63 3.10
CA SER A 265 6.41 -8.85 4.56
C SER A 265 6.72 -10.29 4.95
N ALA A 266 6.20 -11.27 4.19
CA ALA A 266 6.49 -12.68 4.42
C ALA A 266 7.99 -13.00 4.26
N MET A 267 8.62 -12.50 3.20
CA MET A 267 10.03 -12.75 2.95
C MET A 267 10.94 -12.02 3.93
N LEU A 268 10.58 -10.81 4.36
CA LEU A 268 11.32 -10.12 5.40
C LEU A 268 11.26 -10.90 6.72
N ALA A 269 10.09 -11.38 7.12
CA ALA A 269 9.97 -12.22 8.33
C ALA A 269 10.76 -13.53 8.20
N MET A 270 10.71 -14.19 7.04
CA MET A 270 11.50 -15.41 6.77
C MET A 270 13.01 -15.16 6.87
N ASP A 271 13.46 -14.02 6.38
CA ASP A 271 14.87 -13.63 6.42
C ASP A 271 15.34 -13.29 7.85
N LEU A 272 14.46 -12.69 8.66
CA LEU A 272 14.74 -12.34 10.07
C LEU A 272 14.48 -13.49 11.06
N GLY A 273 13.82 -14.57 10.61
CA GLY A 273 13.34 -15.66 11.46
C GLY A 273 12.21 -15.23 12.41
N TRP A 274 11.46 -14.17 12.09
CA TRP A 274 10.38 -13.63 12.91
C TRP A 274 9.09 -14.43 12.71
N MET A 275 8.46 -14.82 13.82
CA MET A 275 7.33 -15.77 13.85
C MET A 275 6.04 -15.17 14.43
N GLY A 276 6.05 -13.90 14.81
CA GLY A 276 4.88 -13.16 15.27
C GLY A 276 3.90 -12.80 14.14
N PRO A 277 2.95 -11.87 14.39
CA PRO A 277 1.94 -11.49 13.41
C PRO A 277 2.55 -11.06 12.06
N ASN A 278 2.10 -11.70 10.98
CA ASN A 278 2.54 -11.41 9.62
C ASN A 278 1.40 -11.57 8.61
N TYR A 279 1.01 -10.47 8.00
CA TYR A 279 0.02 -10.37 6.92
C TYR A 279 0.21 -9.03 6.19
N SER A 280 -0.65 -8.72 5.23
CA SER A 280 -0.65 -7.42 4.57
C SER A 280 -2.05 -6.84 4.53
N ILE A 281 -2.13 -5.53 4.66
CA ILE A 281 -3.34 -4.74 4.44
C ILE A 281 -3.15 -3.99 3.12
N SER A 282 -4.23 -3.80 2.36
CA SER A 282 -4.26 -2.95 1.18
C SER A 282 -5.54 -2.11 1.24
N THR A 283 -5.39 -0.82 1.50
CA THR A 283 -6.47 0.17 1.62
C THR A 283 -6.11 1.43 0.83
N ALA A 284 -5.62 1.23 -0.40
CA ALA A 284 -5.14 2.28 -1.29
C ALA A 284 -4.12 3.19 -0.58
N CYS A 285 -4.30 4.51 -0.65
CA CYS A 285 -3.39 5.50 -0.07
C CYS A 285 -3.26 5.43 1.46
N ALA A 286 -4.21 4.78 2.15
CA ALA A 286 -4.21 4.62 3.61
C ALA A 286 -3.52 3.34 4.08
N THR A 287 -2.99 2.51 3.15
CA THR A 287 -2.42 1.18 3.43
C THR A 287 -1.43 1.18 4.58
N SER A 288 -0.44 2.08 4.56
CA SER A 288 0.59 2.14 5.59
C SER A 288 0.07 2.53 6.96
N ASN A 289 -0.86 3.48 7.06
CA ASN A 289 -1.40 3.90 8.36
C ASN A 289 -2.25 2.79 8.99
N PHE A 290 -3.00 2.04 8.17
CA PHE A 290 -3.66 0.82 8.62
C PHE A 290 -2.65 -0.21 9.14
N CYS A 291 -1.54 -0.41 8.44
CA CYS A 291 -0.49 -1.33 8.86
C CYS A 291 0.15 -0.90 10.19
N ILE A 292 0.51 0.38 10.34
CA ILE A 292 1.10 0.93 11.57
C ILE A 292 0.15 0.78 12.76
N LEU A 293 -1.12 1.18 12.60
CA LEU A 293 -2.11 1.08 13.67
C LEU A 293 -2.38 -0.38 14.08
N ASN A 294 -2.49 -1.30 13.12
CA ASN A 294 -2.70 -2.72 13.44
C ASN A 294 -1.45 -3.36 14.07
N ALA A 295 -0.25 -2.95 13.67
CA ALA A 295 0.99 -3.39 14.32
C ALA A 295 1.08 -2.92 15.77
N ALA A 296 0.78 -1.65 16.04
CA ALA A 296 0.68 -1.12 17.39
C ALA A 296 -0.38 -1.88 18.22
N ASN A 297 -1.53 -2.22 17.63
CA ASN A 297 -2.58 -2.98 18.31
C ASN A 297 -2.13 -4.40 18.70
N HIS A 298 -1.30 -5.08 17.90
CA HIS A 298 -0.69 -6.36 18.29
C HIS A 298 0.20 -6.20 19.53
N ILE A 299 0.96 -5.10 19.62
CA ILE A 299 1.79 -4.80 20.80
C ILE A 299 0.92 -4.49 22.02
N ILE A 300 -0.06 -3.60 21.88
CA ILE A 300 -0.99 -3.20 22.94
C ILE A 300 -1.73 -4.41 23.54
N ARG A 301 -2.12 -5.38 22.70
CA ARG A 301 -2.81 -6.60 23.11
C ARG A 301 -1.91 -7.67 23.73
N GLY A 302 -0.59 -7.47 23.73
CA GLY A 302 0.36 -8.45 24.26
C GLY A 302 0.73 -9.58 23.29
N GLU A 303 0.40 -9.45 22.01
CA GLU A 303 0.63 -10.46 20.98
C GLU A 303 2.04 -10.38 20.38
N ALA A 304 2.64 -9.18 20.37
CA ALA A 304 4.01 -8.92 19.94
C ALA A 304 4.71 -7.94 20.90
N ASP A 305 6.03 -7.96 20.92
CA ASP A 305 6.87 -6.96 21.60
C ASP A 305 7.52 -6.01 20.60
N MET A 306 7.72 -6.47 19.37
CA MET A 306 8.38 -5.72 18.31
C MET A 306 7.68 -5.96 16.98
N MET A 307 7.42 -4.89 16.23
CA MET A 307 6.76 -4.95 14.93
C MET A 307 7.46 -4.05 13.93
N LEU A 308 7.86 -4.59 12.79
CA LEU A 308 8.17 -3.79 11.62
C LEU A 308 6.86 -3.47 10.90
N CYS A 309 6.58 -2.19 10.67
CA CYS A 309 5.33 -1.79 10.02
C CYS A 309 5.47 -0.57 9.12
N GLY A 310 4.63 -0.49 8.10
CA GLY A 310 4.65 0.64 7.17
C GLY A 310 4.01 0.29 5.82
N GLY A 311 4.59 0.81 4.73
CA GLY A 311 4.11 0.52 3.39
C GLY A 311 5.18 0.67 2.30
N SER A 312 4.95 0.03 1.16
CA SER A 312 5.77 0.19 -0.05
C SER A 312 4.95 0.09 -1.33
N ASP A 313 5.28 0.89 -2.33
CA ASP A 313 4.74 0.80 -3.68
C ASP A 313 5.77 1.24 -4.73
N ALA A 314 5.70 0.65 -5.92
CA ALA A 314 6.57 0.93 -7.06
C ALA A 314 5.78 0.93 -8.38
N ALA A 315 4.77 1.81 -8.45
CA ALA A 315 3.80 1.83 -9.54
C ALA A 315 4.20 2.72 -10.74
N ILE A 316 5.43 3.27 -10.76
CA ILE A 316 5.94 4.07 -11.88
C ILE A 316 6.38 3.13 -13.02
N ILE A 317 5.38 2.54 -13.65
CA ILE A 317 5.48 1.62 -14.78
C ILE A 317 4.36 1.95 -15.79
N PRO A 318 4.45 1.52 -17.06
CA PRO A 318 3.48 1.91 -18.09
C PRO A 318 2.01 1.65 -17.71
N ILE A 319 1.72 0.47 -17.16
CA ILE A 319 0.35 0.10 -16.76
C ILE A 319 -0.14 0.90 -15.54
N GLY A 320 0.74 1.22 -14.60
CA GLY A 320 0.42 2.02 -13.42
C GLY A 320 0.12 3.47 -13.79
N LEU A 321 1.03 4.09 -14.56
CA LEU A 321 0.84 5.46 -15.07
C LEU A 321 -0.43 5.55 -15.94
N GLY A 322 -0.62 4.60 -16.87
CA GLY A 322 -1.78 4.56 -17.76
C GLY A 322 -3.11 4.43 -17.02
N GLY A 323 -3.16 3.60 -15.97
CA GLY A 323 -4.35 3.45 -15.13
C GLY A 323 -4.78 4.75 -14.45
N PHE A 324 -3.84 5.44 -13.81
CA PHE A 324 -4.17 6.71 -13.14
C PHE A 324 -4.42 7.88 -14.10
N VAL A 325 -3.79 7.88 -15.29
CA VAL A 325 -4.16 8.79 -16.39
C VAL A 325 -5.61 8.56 -16.80
N ALA A 326 -6.04 7.30 -16.96
CA ALA A 326 -7.41 6.97 -17.34
C ALA A 326 -8.45 7.44 -16.30
N CYS A 327 -8.08 7.40 -15.01
CA CYS A 327 -8.89 7.95 -13.92
C CYS A 327 -8.85 9.48 -13.82
N ARG A 328 -8.07 10.18 -14.66
CA ARG A 328 -7.87 11.65 -14.62
C ARG A 328 -7.41 12.16 -13.25
N ALA A 329 -6.61 11.36 -12.55
CA ALA A 329 -6.18 11.67 -11.19
C ALA A 329 -4.82 12.38 -11.12
N LEU A 330 -4.04 12.34 -12.21
CA LEU A 330 -2.67 12.84 -12.26
C LEU A 330 -2.58 14.27 -12.79
N SER A 331 -1.67 15.06 -12.21
CA SER A 331 -1.24 16.33 -12.79
C SER A 331 -0.66 16.13 -14.19
N GLN A 332 -0.88 17.10 -15.09
CA GLN A 332 -0.30 17.11 -16.44
C GLN A 332 0.71 18.25 -16.63
N ARG A 333 1.22 18.83 -15.53
CA ARG A 333 2.20 19.93 -15.53
C ARG A 333 3.62 19.47 -15.89
N ASN A 334 3.75 18.91 -17.09
CA ASN A 334 5.02 18.35 -17.57
C ASN A 334 6.10 19.41 -17.82
N THR A 335 5.72 20.66 -18.05
CA THR A 335 6.64 21.77 -18.35
C THR A 335 7.40 22.27 -17.12
N ASP A 336 6.88 22.01 -15.93
CA ASP A 336 7.49 22.43 -14.67
C ASP A 336 7.28 21.33 -13.60
N PRO A 337 8.01 20.21 -13.71
CA PRO A 337 7.78 19.02 -12.88
C PRO A 337 7.92 19.32 -11.38
N THR A 338 8.92 20.10 -11.00
CA THR A 338 9.20 20.40 -9.59
C THR A 338 8.08 21.19 -8.92
N LYS A 339 7.27 21.90 -9.71
CA LYS A 339 6.08 22.64 -9.25
C LYS A 339 4.75 21.92 -9.48
N ALA A 340 4.75 20.68 -9.94
CA ALA A 340 3.50 19.98 -10.27
C ALA A 340 2.67 19.60 -9.04
N SER A 341 3.31 19.08 -8.00
CA SER A 341 2.64 18.81 -6.72
C SER A 341 2.60 20.09 -5.89
N ARG A 342 1.42 20.66 -5.72
CA ARG A 342 1.15 21.96 -5.09
C ARG A 342 -0.09 21.89 -4.19
N PRO A 343 -0.02 21.17 -3.06
CA PRO A 343 -1.17 21.03 -2.18
C PRO A 343 -1.74 22.38 -1.76
N TRP A 344 -3.07 22.50 -1.76
CA TRP A 344 -3.84 23.74 -1.45
C TRP A 344 -3.60 24.97 -2.34
N ASP A 345 -2.76 24.88 -3.37
CA ASP A 345 -2.60 25.94 -4.37
C ASP A 345 -3.80 25.95 -5.33
N ASN A 346 -4.30 27.11 -5.72
CA ASN A 346 -5.42 27.25 -6.65
C ASN A 346 -5.12 26.63 -8.03
N GLY A 347 -3.85 26.52 -8.42
CA GLY A 347 -3.41 25.92 -9.67
C GLY A 347 -3.23 24.39 -9.64
N ARG A 348 -3.62 23.70 -8.56
CA ARG A 348 -3.51 22.24 -8.43
C ARG A 348 -4.47 21.51 -9.38
N ASP A 349 -3.98 20.51 -10.09
CA ASP A 349 -4.71 19.83 -11.18
C ASP A 349 -4.75 18.30 -11.04
N GLY A 350 -4.25 17.75 -9.93
CA GLY A 350 -4.14 16.31 -9.71
C GLY A 350 -2.88 15.97 -8.94
N PHE A 351 -2.80 14.74 -8.43
CA PHE A 351 -1.61 14.33 -7.69
C PHE A 351 -0.45 14.00 -8.65
N VAL A 352 0.78 14.10 -8.16
CA VAL A 352 1.96 13.58 -8.86
C VAL A 352 2.29 12.22 -8.27
N MET A 353 2.40 11.17 -9.09
CA MET A 353 2.73 9.84 -8.60
C MET A 353 4.17 9.79 -8.06
N GLY A 354 4.39 9.08 -6.96
CA GLY A 354 5.72 8.73 -6.47
C GLY A 354 5.83 7.25 -6.15
N GLU A 355 7.05 6.79 -5.84
CA GLU A 355 7.31 5.43 -5.38
C GLU A 355 8.28 5.39 -4.20
N GLY A 356 8.26 4.29 -3.45
CA GLY A 356 9.16 4.11 -2.33
C GLY A 356 8.68 3.16 -1.24
N ALA A 357 9.29 3.29 -0.08
CA ALA A 357 8.90 2.61 1.15
C ALA A 357 9.17 3.48 2.38
N GLY A 358 8.32 3.35 3.38
CA GLY A 358 8.58 3.81 4.74
C GLY A 358 8.31 2.66 5.71
N VAL A 359 9.18 2.47 6.69
CA VAL A 359 9.05 1.44 7.72
C VAL A 359 9.43 2.01 9.09
N LEU A 360 8.58 1.77 10.08
CA LEU A 360 8.85 2.01 11.49
C LEU A 360 9.11 0.68 12.18
N LEU A 361 10.07 0.67 13.10
CA LEU A 361 10.19 -0.34 14.14
C LEU A 361 9.41 0.15 15.36
N LEU A 362 8.24 -0.45 15.57
CA LEU A 362 7.45 -0.25 16.77
C LEU A 362 7.84 -1.27 17.82
N GLU A 363 7.90 -0.83 19.06
CA GLU A 363 8.33 -1.66 20.17
C GLU A 363 7.51 -1.36 21.41
N GLU A 364 7.32 -2.37 22.25
CA GLU A 364 6.74 -2.13 23.55
C GLU A 364 7.71 -1.38 24.47
N LEU A 365 7.21 -0.40 25.21
CA LEU A 365 8.04 0.50 26.01
C LEU A 365 8.97 -0.23 26.99
N GLU A 366 8.45 -1.17 27.80
CA GLU A 366 9.28 -1.87 28.79
C GLU A 366 10.33 -2.74 28.10
N HIS A 367 9.99 -3.39 26.98
CA HIS A 367 10.93 -4.14 26.15
C HIS A 367 12.03 -3.23 25.57
N ALA A 368 11.67 -2.07 25.02
CA ALA A 368 12.61 -1.07 24.50
C ALA A 368 13.55 -0.55 25.59
N GLN A 369 13.02 -0.25 26.78
CA GLN A 369 13.82 0.20 27.93
C GLN A 369 14.79 -0.87 28.43
N GLN A 370 14.36 -2.14 28.47
CA GLN A 370 15.20 -3.26 28.92
C GLN A 370 16.46 -3.43 28.07
N ARG A 371 16.35 -3.26 26.75
CA ARG A 371 17.50 -3.32 25.84
C ARG A 371 18.23 -1.99 25.64
N GLY A 372 17.82 -0.92 26.35
CA GLY A 372 18.43 0.41 26.23
C GLY A 372 18.23 1.06 24.86
N ALA A 373 17.09 0.82 24.21
CA ALA A 373 16.80 1.37 22.89
C ALA A 373 16.70 2.91 22.89
N THR A 374 17.16 3.54 21.82
CA THR A 374 16.78 4.93 21.51
C THR A 374 15.29 4.98 21.21
N ILE A 375 14.55 5.88 21.86
CA ILE A 375 13.14 6.11 21.60
C ILE A 375 12.97 7.45 20.89
N TYR A 376 12.45 7.42 19.67
CA TYR A 376 12.25 8.61 18.84
C TYR A 376 10.95 9.35 19.17
N ALA A 377 9.88 8.60 19.39
CA ALA A 377 8.55 9.12 19.70
C ALA A 377 7.71 8.03 20.36
N GLU A 378 6.65 8.44 21.05
CA GLU A 378 5.59 7.54 21.48
C GLU A 378 4.46 7.51 20.45
N PHE A 379 3.96 6.31 20.14
CA PHE A 379 2.74 6.13 19.36
C PHE A 379 1.53 6.16 20.29
N LEU A 380 0.69 7.18 20.14
CA LEU A 380 -0.44 7.40 21.06
C LEU A 380 -1.72 6.67 20.63
N GLY A 381 -1.81 6.24 19.38
CA GLY A 381 -2.98 5.58 18.83
C GLY A 381 -3.35 6.09 17.45
N GLY A 382 -4.56 5.76 17.01
CA GLY A 382 -5.07 6.17 15.72
C GLY A 382 -6.44 5.57 15.45
N SER A 383 -7.00 5.91 14.30
CA SER A 383 -8.29 5.41 13.85
C SER A 383 -8.27 5.16 12.34
N PHE A 384 -9.24 4.38 11.89
CA PHE A 384 -9.65 4.34 10.49
C PHE A 384 -11.18 4.29 10.37
N THR A 385 -11.69 4.87 9.29
CA THR A 385 -13.12 4.91 8.97
C THR A 385 -13.33 4.70 7.47
N CYS A 386 -14.60 4.63 7.06
CA CYS A 386 -15.00 4.56 5.66
C CYS A 386 -15.97 5.70 5.35
N ASP A 387 -15.76 6.40 4.24
CA ASP A 387 -16.70 7.43 3.76
C ASP A 387 -18.06 6.85 3.36
N ALA A 388 -18.08 5.59 2.88
CA ALA A 388 -19.27 4.92 2.33
C ALA A 388 -20.00 5.78 1.27
N TYR A 389 -19.25 6.50 0.43
CA TYR A 389 -19.76 7.50 -0.48
C TYR A 389 -19.43 7.23 -1.96
N HIS A 390 -18.16 7.38 -2.34
CA HIS A 390 -17.71 7.23 -3.73
C HIS A 390 -16.38 6.46 -3.80
N MET A 391 -16.09 5.86 -4.97
CA MET A 391 -14.91 5.04 -5.15
C MET A 391 -13.59 5.83 -5.15
N THR A 392 -13.61 7.10 -5.56
CA THR A 392 -12.40 7.94 -5.72
C THR A 392 -12.54 9.34 -5.13
N GLU A 393 -13.76 9.75 -4.80
CA GLU A 393 -14.03 11.10 -4.29
C GLU A 393 -14.31 11.01 -2.78
N PRO A 394 -13.78 11.94 -1.98
CA PRO A 394 -14.09 11.99 -0.56
C PRO A 394 -15.56 12.39 -0.36
N HIS A 395 -16.11 12.07 0.82
CA HIS A 395 -17.44 12.55 1.19
C HIS A 395 -17.53 14.10 1.07
N PRO A 396 -18.56 14.69 0.45
CA PRO A 396 -18.63 16.14 0.19
C PRO A 396 -18.61 17.02 1.44
N GLU A 397 -19.13 16.49 2.55
CA GLU A 397 -19.11 17.16 3.86
C GLU A 397 -17.86 16.82 4.70
N GLY A 398 -16.91 16.04 4.19
CA GLY A 398 -15.71 15.61 4.94
C GLY A 398 -15.99 14.77 6.19
N THR A 399 -17.22 14.24 6.33
CA THR A 399 -17.70 13.57 7.55
C THR A 399 -16.90 12.32 7.92
N GLY A 400 -16.45 11.54 6.93
CA GLY A 400 -15.62 10.36 7.20
C GLY A 400 -14.23 10.74 7.72
N ILE A 401 -13.65 11.84 7.24
CA ILE A 401 -12.37 12.40 7.72
C ILE A 401 -12.54 12.91 9.15
N ILE A 402 -13.56 13.74 9.41
CA ILE A 402 -13.87 14.27 10.75
C ILE A 402 -14.05 13.11 11.74
N LEU A 403 -14.90 12.13 11.38
CA LEU A 403 -15.14 10.94 12.20
C LEU A 403 -13.86 10.17 12.47
N CYS A 404 -12.95 10.07 11.50
CA CYS A 404 -11.67 9.39 11.67
C CYS A 404 -10.82 10.08 12.72
N ILE A 405 -10.64 11.40 12.60
CA ILE A 405 -9.83 12.21 13.52
C ILE A 405 -10.43 12.19 14.93
N GLU A 406 -11.74 12.40 15.06
CA GLU A 406 -12.41 12.42 16.36
C GLU A 406 -12.34 11.07 17.07
N LYS A 407 -12.48 9.95 16.33
CA LYS A 407 -12.26 8.62 16.89
C LYS A 407 -10.81 8.39 17.31
N ALA A 408 -9.84 8.89 16.54
CA ALA A 408 -8.43 8.74 16.88
C ALA A 408 -8.10 9.47 18.19
N LEU A 409 -8.61 10.68 18.36
CA LEU A 409 -8.49 11.46 19.59
C LEU A 409 -9.20 10.78 20.77
N ALA A 410 -10.44 10.33 20.57
CA ALA A 410 -11.21 9.66 21.61
C ALA A 410 -10.56 8.35 22.09
N GLN A 411 -9.96 7.58 21.18
CA GLN A 411 -9.29 6.32 21.51
C GLN A 411 -7.92 6.51 22.17
N SER A 412 -7.20 7.57 21.80
CA SER A 412 -5.89 7.91 22.41
C SER A 412 -6.02 8.69 23.72
N GLY A 413 -7.17 9.32 23.97
CA GLY A 413 -7.38 10.21 25.11
C GLY A 413 -6.68 11.57 24.97
N VAL A 414 -6.20 11.89 23.76
CA VAL A 414 -5.51 13.16 23.47
C VAL A 414 -6.52 14.30 23.34
N PRO A 415 -6.36 15.41 24.08
CA PRO A 415 -7.14 16.62 23.90
C PRO A 415 -6.89 17.26 22.51
N LYS A 416 -7.92 17.86 21.91
CA LYS A 416 -7.82 18.49 20.57
C LYS A 416 -6.80 19.64 20.57
N GLU A 417 -6.71 20.35 21.68
CA GLU A 417 -5.81 21.47 21.93
C GLU A 417 -4.32 21.09 21.99
N ASP A 418 -4.00 19.83 22.28
CA ASP A 418 -2.62 19.35 22.33
C ASP A 418 -2.06 18.99 20.94
N VAL A 419 -2.94 18.81 19.96
CA VAL A 419 -2.54 18.57 18.56
C VAL A 419 -2.13 19.89 17.91
N ASN A 420 -0.82 20.09 17.77
CA ASN A 420 -0.26 21.30 17.16
C ASN A 420 0.50 21.05 15.86
N TYR A 421 0.68 19.80 15.42
CA TYR A 421 1.29 19.50 14.13
C TYR A 421 0.50 18.44 13.35
N ILE A 422 0.31 18.65 12.05
CA ILE A 422 -0.35 17.69 11.17
C ILE A 422 0.44 17.59 9.86
N ASN A 423 0.93 16.38 9.58
CA ASN A 423 1.36 16.00 8.23
C ASN A 423 0.14 15.47 7.48
N ALA A 424 -0.42 16.32 6.64
CA ALA A 424 -1.68 16.11 5.96
C ALA A 424 -1.56 15.09 4.82
N HIS A 425 -2.70 14.54 4.43
CA HIS A 425 -2.79 13.71 3.24
C HIS A 425 -2.60 14.52 1.95
N ALA A 426 -3.12 15.76 1.91
CA ALA A 426 -3.21 16.71 0.81
C ALA A 426 -2.37 16.33 -0.42
N THR A 427 -3.06 15.72 -1.38
CA THR A 427 -2.50 15.07 -2.55
C THR A 427 -2.28 16.01 -3.73
N SER A 428 -2.59 17.30 -3.58
CA SER A 428 -2.66 18.25 -4.70
C SER A 428 -3.85 17.99 -5.63
N THR A 429 -4.93 17.40 -5.08
CA THR A 429 -6.19 17.23 -5.81
C THR A 429 -7.20 18.31 -5.41
N PRO A 430 -8.00 18.86 -6.34
CA PRO A 430 -8.95 19.93 -6.01
C PRO A 430 -9.91 19.56 -4.86
N ALA A 431 -10.53 18.37 -4.97
CA ALA A 431 -11.50 17.90 -3.99
C ALA A 431 -10.84 17.41 -2.69
N GLY A 432 -9.79 16.59 -2.77
CA GLY A 432 -9.15 15.98 -1.60
C GLY A 432 -8.56 17.02 -0.64
N ASP A 433 -7.76 17.94 -1.16
CA ASP A 433 -7.08 18.96 -0.36
C ASP A 433 -8.06 19.85 0.39
N LEU A 434 -9.13 20.29 -0.29
CA LEU A 434 -10.13 21.18 0.30
C LEU A 434 -10.95 20.45 1.38
N LYS A 435 -11.33 19.19 1.14
CA LYS A 435 -12.13 18.42 2.10
C LYS A 435 -11.34 18.03 3.34
N GLU A 436 -10.07 17.69 3.18
CA GLU A 436 -9.17 17.52 4.32
C GLU A 436 -9.02 18.83 5.09
N TYR A 437 -8.72 19.94 4.40
CA TYR A 437 -8.53 21.23 5.05
C TYR A 437 -9.75 21.66 5.89
N GLN A 438 -10.95 21.54 5.32
CA GLN A 438 -12.20 21.83 6.02
C GLN A 438 -12.41 20.94 7.26
N ALA A 439 -12.09 19.65 7.15
CA ALA A 439 -12.16 18.73 8.28
C ALA A 439 -11.13 19.08 9.38
N LEU A 440 -9.92 19.49 9.00
CA LEU A 440 -8.90 19.93 9.95
C LEU A 440 -9.33 21.19 10.70
N LEU A 441 -9.91 22.19 10.01
CA LEU A 441 -10.45 23.37 10.67
C LEU A 441 -11.64 23.04 11.58
N HIS A 442 -12.49 22.09 11.19
CA HIS A 442 -13.58 21.63 12.03
C HIS A 442 -13.06 21.01 13.34
N CYS A 443 -12.01 20.20 13.27
CA CYS A 443 -11.44 19.53 14.43
C CYS A 443 -10.55 20.43 15.29
N PHE A 444 -9.78 21.33 14.67
CA PHE A 444 -8.64 22.00 15.30
C PHE A 444 -8.56 23.51 15.04
N GLY A 445 -9.51 24.12 14.33
CA GLY A 445 -9.41 25.52 13.87
C GLY A 445 -9.35 26.58 14.97
N GLN A 446 -9.57 26.21 16.23
CA GLN A 446 -9.41 27.09 17.40
C GLN A 446 -8.02 26.98 18.05
N ASN A 447 -7.14 26.08 17.58
CA ASN A 447 -5.80 25.93 18.11
C ASN A 447 -4.82 26.89 17.39
N PRO A 448 -4.34 27.96 18.04
CA PRO A 448 -3.45 28.93 17.41
C PRO A 448 -2.03 28.39 17.17
N GLU A 449 -1.65 27.28 17.79
CA GLU A 449 -0.34 26.64 17.59
C GLU A 449 -0.34 25.64 16.43
N LEU A 450 -1.50 25.38 15.83
CA LEU A 450 -1.63 24.38 14.77
C LEU A 450 -0.79 24.74 13.54
N LYS A 451 0.02 23.78 13.11
CA LYS A 451 0.79 23.83 11.88
C LYS A 451 0.50 22.61 11.02
N VAL A 452 0.19 22.85 9.75
CA VAL A 452 -0.17 21.81 8.79
C VAL A 452 0.74 21.89 7.56
N ASN A 453 1.30 20.76 7.16
CA ASN A 453 2.05 20.65 5.91
C ASN A 453 1.75 19.36 5.15
N SER A 454 2.23 19.26 3.91
CA SER A 454 2.15 18.05 3.10
C SER A 454 3.51 17.73 2.48
N THR A 455 4.10 16.61 2.90
CA THR A 455 5.35 16.08 2.31
C THR A 455 5.21 15.79 0.81
N LYS A 456 3.98 15.51 0.33
CA LYS A 456 3.70 15.15 -1.07
C LYS A 456 3.99 16.28 -2.05
N SER A 457 4.08 17.52 -1.58
CA SER A 457 4.58 18.66 -2.35
C SER A 457 6.01 18.42 -2.90
N MET A 458 6.80 17.61 -2.19
CA MET A 458 8.21 17.34 -2.49
C MET A 458 8.44 15.93 -3.06
N ILE A 459 7.80 14.89 -2.49
CA ILE A 459 8.02 13.49 -2.91
C ILE A 459 6.97 12.95 -3.89
N GLY A 460 5.92 13.72 -4.18
CA GLY A 460 4.73 13.20 -4.83
C GLY A 460 3.93 12.27 -3.92
N HIS A 461 3.01 11.50 -4.47
CA HIS A 461 2.15 10.60 -3.74
C HIS A 461 2.62 9.15 -3.93
N LEU A 462 3.26 8.59 -2.90
CA LEU A 462 3.80 7.23 -2.89
C LEU A 462 2.72 6.14 -2.66
N LEU A 463 1.48 6.41 -3.02
CA LEU A 463 0.34 5.50 -2.90
C LEU A 463 0.25 4.86 -1.50
N GLY A 464 0.32 3.55 -1.39
CA GLY A 464 0.25 2.81 -0.12
C GLY A 464 1.47 2.94 0.77
N ALA A 465 2.59 3.48 0.27
CA ALA A 465 3.77 3.80 1.08
C ALA A 465 3.73 5.21 1.70
N ALA A 466 2.86 6.08 1.19
CA ALA A 466 2.84 7.51 1.52
C ALA A 466 2.73 7.76 3.03
N GLY A 467 1.73 7.17 3.69
CA GLY A 467 1.52 7.37 5.12
C GLY A 467 2.69 6.89 6.00
N ALA A 468 3.45 5.88 5.59
CA ALA A 468 4.63 5.44 6.36
C ALA A 468 5.81 6.40 6.22
N VAL A 469 6.07 6.90 5.01
CA VAL A 469 7.10 7.93 4.77
C VAL A 469 6.71 9.23 5.47
N GLU A 470 5.43 9.57 5.47
CA GLU A 470 4.86 10.70 6.20
C GLU A 470 4.97 10.51 7.72
N ALA A 471 4.74 9.32 8.24
CA ALA A 471 4.94 9.00 9.65
C ALA A 471 6.41 9.16 10.06
N VAL A 472 7.37 8.72 9.22
CA VAL A 472 8.80 8.98 9.46
C VAL A 472 9.08 10.48 9.48
N ALA A 473 8.55 11.26 8.53
CA ALA A 473 8.70 12.71 8.54
C ALA A 473 8.07 13.36 9.78
N THR A 474 6.94 12.84 10.26
CA THR A 474 6.27 13.30 11.49
C THR A 474 7.11 13.02 12.73
N VAL A 475 7.69 11.82 12.85
CA VAL A 475 8.58 11.45 13.95
C VAL A 475 9.87 12.29 13.92
N GLN A 476 10.41 12.57 12.73
CA GLN A 476 11.57 13.46 12.57
C GLN A 476 11.24 14.92 12.94
N ALA A 477 10.02 15.39 12.69
CA ALA A 477 9.58 16.71 13.15
C ALA A 477 9.58 16.81 14.69
N ILE A 478 9.06 15.78 15.36
CA ILE A 478 9.10 15.64 16.82
C ILE A 478 10.54 15.68 17.33
N ARG A 479 11.43 14.88 16.74
CA ARG A 479 12.82 14.74 17.16
C ARG A 479 13.64 16.02 16.96
N THR A 480 13.43 16.70 15.84
CA THR A 480 14.29 17.84 15.43
C THR A 480 13.74 19.20 15.88
N GLY A 481 12.44 19.29 16.17
CA GLY A 481 11.74 20.54 16.46
C GLY A 481 11.68 21.50 15.26
N TRP A 482 11.84 20.96 14.05
CA TRP A 482 11.66 21.67 12.78
C TRP A 482 10.53 21.01 12.01
N VAL A 483 9.70 21.80 11.31
CA VAL A 483 8.68 21.30 10.37
C VAL A 483 9.01 21.77 8.96
N HIS A 484 8.87 20.88 7.99
CA HIS A 484 9.19 21.17 6.59
C HIS A 484 8.16 22.11 5.95
N PRO A 485 8.53 22.88 4.91
CA PRO A 485 7.62 23.80 4.23
C PRO A 485 6.52 23.10 3.43
N ASN A 486 5.54 23.90 3.01
CA ASN A 486 4.67 23.60 1.88
C ASN A 486 5.24 24.25 0.61
N VAL A 487 6.06 23.52 -0.14
CA VAL A 487 6.59 24.04 -1.41
C VAL A 487 5.49 24.12 -2.46
N ASN A 488 5.68 24.99 -3.46
CA ASN A 488 4.77 25.22 -4.58
C ASN A 488 3.40 25.84 -4.24
N LEU A 489 3.18 26.27 -3.00
CA LEU A 489 2.00 27.03 -2.58
C LEU A 489 2.20 28.53 -2.89
N GLU A 490 2.08 28.89 -4.16
CA GLU A 490 2.35 30.26 -4.65
C GLU A 490 1.09 31.14 -4.63
N ASN A 491 -0.06 30.55 -4.99
CA ASN A 491 -1.37 31.18 -4.98
C ASN A 491 -2.32 30.28 -4.19
N PRO A 492 -2.35 30.39 -2.85
CA PRO A 492 -3.27 29.64 -2.01
C PRO A 492 -4.72 29.80 -2.47
N ASP A 493 -5.48 28.71 -2.37
CA ASP A 493 -6.93 28.73 -2.60
C ASP A 493 -7.63 29.71 -1.63
N ASP A 494 -8.58 30.51 -2.12
CA ASP A 494 -9.28 31.54 -1.32
C ASP A 494 -10.02 30.95 -0.10
N SER A 495 -10.33 29.65 -0.14
CA SER A 495 -10.97 28.92 0.95
C SER A 495 -10.01 28.40 2.03
N VAL A 496 -8.71 28.63 1.86
CA VAL A 496 -7.64 28.15 2.73
C VAL A 496 -7.00 29.32 3.49
N ASP A 497 -7.05 29.27 4.82
CA ASP A 497 -6.32 30.19 5.71
C ASP A 497 -4.88 29.71 5.82
N THR A 498 -3.95 30.48 5.26
CA THR A 498 -2.53 30.14 5.26
C THR A 498 -1.89 30.22 6.64
N LYS A 499 -2.54 30.82 7.65
CA LYS A 499 -1.98 30.94 9.00
C LYS A 499 -1.80 29.59 9.70
N VAL A 500 -2.66 28.62 9.40
CA VAL A 500 -2.54 27.26 9.95
C VAL A 500 -1.56 26.39 9.17
N LEU A 501 -1.13 26.84 7.99
CA LEU A 501 -0.16 26.12 7.18
C LEU A 501 1.27 26.47 7.59
N VAL A 502 2.20 25.53 7.41
CA VAL A 502 3.63 25.86 7.38
C VAL A 502 3.89 26.65 6.11
N GLY A 503 4.63 27.74 6.22
CA GLY A 503 4.94 28.63 5.11
C GLY A 503 5.88 28.03 4.05
N PRO A 504 6.43 28.88 3.16
CA PRO A 504 7.28 28.44 2.05
C PRO A 504 8.68 27.97 2.49
N THR A 505 9.04 28.19 3.76
CA THR A 505 10.32 27.75 4.36
C THR A 505 10.05 26.95 5.63
N LYS A 506 11.01 26.11 6.04
CA LYS A 506 10.93 25.37 7.31
C LYS A 506 10.70 26.30 8.51
N GLU A 507 9.94 25.82 9.50
CA GLU A 507 9.61 26.56 10.72
C GLU A 507 10.04 25.78 11.97
N ARG A 508 10.34 26.49 13.06
CA ARG A 508 10.51 25.89 14.38
C ARG A 508 9.16 25.62 15.01
N LEU A 509 8.99 24.43 15.58
CA LEU A 509 7.80 24.05 16.32
C LEU A 509 8.17 23.09 17.46
N ASP A 510 7.73 23.42 18.67
CA ASP A 510 7.75 22.47 19.79
C ASP A 510 6.53 21.55 19.64
N VAL A 511 6.74 20.40 19.01
CA VAL A 511 5.64 19.47 18.68
C VAL A 511 5.14 18.81 19.95
N LYS A 512 3.88 19.05 20.32
CA LYS A 512 3.21 18.44 21.49
C LYS A 512 2.60 17.10 21.14
N VAL A 513 1.71 17.12 20.14
CA VAL A 513 1.15 15.93 19.49
C VAL A 513 1.05 16.19 18.00
N ALA A 514 1.46 15.20 17.22
CA ALA A 514 1.42 15.23 15.78
C ALA A 514 0.51 14.17 15.18
N LEU A 515 -0.23 14.53 14.13
CA LEU A 515 -1.00 13.60 13.31
C LEU A 515 -0.29 13.32 11.99
N SER A 516 -0.43 12.09 11.51
CA SER A 516 -0.19 11.72 10.11
C SER A 516 -1.50 11.19 9.51
N ASN A 517 -1.99 11.88 8.48
CA ASN A 517 -3.27 11.58 7.84
C ASN A 517 -3.09 10.86 6.51
N SER A 518 -4.00 9.95 6.19
CA SER A 518 -4.07 9.30 4.88
C SER A 518 -5.52 8.99 4.51
N PHE A 519 -5.98 9.50 3.37
CA PHE A 519 -7.36 9.38 2.88
C PHE A 519 -7.35 8.78 1.48
N GLY A 520 -7.52 7.46 1.38
CA GLY A 520 -7.38 6.72 0.14
C GLY A 520 -8.67 6.53 -0.64
N PHE A 521 -8.51 6.24 -1.93
CA PHE A 521 -9.58 5.72 -2.78
C PHE A 521 -10.29 4.52 -2.12
N GLY A 522 -11.59 4.38 -2.38
CA GLY A 522 -12.49 3.49 -1.66
C GLY A 522 -13.08 4.11 -0.39
N GLY A 523 -12.76 5.38 -0.11
CA GLY A 523 -13.19 6.09 1.10
C GLY A 523 -12.45 5.65 2.35
N HIS A 524 -11.23 5.12 2.22
CA HIS A 524 -10.44 4.60 3.34
C HIS A 524 -9.74 5.76 4.07
N ASN A 525 -10.24 6.11 5.25
CA ASN A 525 -9.65 7.17 6.04
C ASN A 525 -8.80 6.60 7.15
N SER A 526 -7.64 7.20 7.42
CA SER A 526 -6.82 6.87 8.59
C SER A 526 -6.08 8.09 9.13
N SER A 527 -6.00 8.18 10.46
CA SER A 527 -5.23 9.18 11.18
C SER A 527 -4.54 8.52 12.37
N ILE A 528 -3.22 8.70 12.48
CA ILE A 528 -2.38 8.15 13.55
C ILE A 528 -1.65 9.27 14.29
N LEU A 529 -1.39 9.08 15.59
CA LEU A 529 -0.88 10.10 16.48
C LEU A 529 0.47 9.71 17.09
N PHE A 530 1.38 10.68 17.12
CA PHE A 530 2.69 10.58 17.75
C PHE A 530 2.93 11.75 18.71
N ALA A 531 3.75 11.55 19.73
CA ALA A 531 4.20 12.62 20.62
C ALA A 531 5.67 12.43 21.03
N PRO A 532 6.36 13.50 21.48
CA PRO A 532 7.65 13.36 22.12
C PRO A 532 7.57 12.37 23.29
N PHE A 533 8.50 11.43 23.35
CA PHE A 533 8.62 10.54 24.49
C PHE A 533 9.23 11.31 25.67
N LYS A 534 8.58 11.24 26.83
CA LYS A 534 9.00 11.91 28.07
C LYS A 534 9.38 10.91 29.15
#